data_AF-A0A0Q5J623-F1
#
_entry.id   AF-A0A0Q5J623-F1
#
_cell.length_a   1.000
_cell.length_b   1.000
_cell.length_c   1.000
_cell.angle_alpha   90.00
_cell.angle_beta   90.00
_cell.angle_gamma   90.00
#
_symmetry.space_group_name_H-M   'P 1'
#
loop_
_entity.id
_entity.type
_entity.pdbx_description
1 polymer ?
#
loop_
_entity_poly.entity_id
_entity_poly.type
_entity_poly.pdbx_seq_one_letter_code
_entity_poly.pdbx_strand_id
1 'polypeptide(L)'
;MSLRLLNKAAQVEQDPELHMARLLLLLNARPQHKPVEGIMKLAKLDFLLRYPVGLERALKRVQKKPIELDIKDFERSSVESKMIRFKYGPWDGRYRQWIGLLMAKGLASTHLEGRTVMVELTAAGHAAAERLAAMEEFTDTVARSLIVQKQFGNMNATKIKNFVYETFPELVQMKWGEEIDL
;
A
#
# COMPACT_ATOMS: atom_id res chain seq x y z
N MET A 1 -12.73 -14.39 -21.85
CA MET A 1 -12.71 -14.58 -20.38
C MET A 1 -14.07 -15.12 -19.93
N SER A 2 -14.11 -16.15 -19.09
CA SER A 2 -15.37 -16.65 -18.50
C SER A 2 -15.86 -15.70 -17.41
N LEU A 3 -17.17 -15.43 -17.33
CA LEU A 3 -17.80 -14.64 -16.26
C LEU A 3 -17.43 -15.15 -14.85
N ARG A 4 -17.13 -16.45 -14.71
CA ARG A 4 -16.67 -17.03 -13.43
C ARG A 4 -15.28 -16.53 -13.01
N LEU A 5 -14.36 -16.37 -13.96
CA LEU A 5 -13.01 -15.84 -13.69
C LEU A 5 -13.09 -14.38 -13.26
N LEU A 6 -13.89 -13.57 -13.96
CA LEU A 6 -14.13 -12.17 -13.61
C LEU A 6 -14.73 -12.02 -12.20
N ASN A 7 -15.75 -12.83 -11.88
CA ASN A 7 -16.35 -12.82 -10.54
C ASN A 7 -15.37 -13.26 -9.46
N LYS A 8 -14.51 -14.24 -9.74
CA LYS A 8 -13.52 -14.69 -8.76
C LYS A 8 -12.42 -13.66 -8.54
N ALA A 9 -11.93 -13.03 -9.61
CA ALA A 9 -10.99 -11.92 -9.51
C ALA A 9 -11.58 -10.76 -8.69
N ALA A 10 -12.83 -10.37 -8.97
CA ALA A 10 -13.52 -9.33 -8.21
C ALA A 10 -13.70 -9.68 -6.72
N GLN A 11 -14.00 -10.95 -6.40
CA GLN A 11 -14.09 -11.41 -5.01
C GLN A 11 -12.74 -11.33 -4.28
N VAL A 12 -11.68 -11.81 -4.93
CA VAL A 12 -10.31 -11.76 -4.40
C VAL A 12 -9.89 -10.31 -4.16
N GLU A 13 -10.21 -9.41 -5.08
CA GLU A 13 -9.90 -7.99 -4.96
C GLU A 13 -10.67 -7.31 -3.81
N GLN A 14 -11.89 -7.78 -3.51
CA GLN A 14 -12.70 -7.29 -2.39
C GLN A 14 -12.35 -7.93 -1.05
N ASP A 15 -11.48 -8.95 -1.05
CA ASP A 15 -11.08 -9.66 0.16
C ASP A 15 -10.25 -8.76 1.08
N PRO A 16 -10.75 -8.43 2.29
CA PRO A 16 -9.99 -7.63 3.24
C PRO A 16 -8.69 -8.32 3.67
N GLU A 17 -8.58 -9.65 3.60
CA GLU A 17 -7.40 -10.38 4.06
C GLU A 17 -6.15 -10.08 3.24
N LEU A 18 -6.26 -9.97 1.92
CA LEU A 18 -5.13 -9.58 1.07
C LEU A 18 -4.67 -8.15 1.33
N HIS A 19 -5.60 -7.24 1.59
CA HIS A 19 -5.26 -5.87 1.98
C HIS A 19 -4.60 -5.80 3.36
N MET A 20 -5.12 -6.56 4.33
CA MET A 20 -4.51 -6.67 5.65
C MET A 20 -3.12 -7.28 5.59
N ALA A 21 -2.90 -8.34 4.79
CA ALA A 21 -1.59 -8.95 4.59
C ALA A 21 -0.56 -7.95 4.05
N ARG A 22 -0.92 -7.18 3.02
CA ARG A 22 -0.04 -6.13 2.48
C ARG A 22 0.25 -5.03 3.50
N LEU A 23 -0.74 -4.62 4.30
CA LEU A 23 -0.54 -3.65 5.39
C LEU A 23 0.40 -4.20 6.48
N LEU A 24 0.26 -5.47 6.86
CA LEU A 24 1.17 -6.13 7.80
C LEU A 24 2.60 -6.09 7.29
N LEU A 25 2.84 -6.49 6.04
CA LEU A 25 4.18 -6.47 5.42
C LEU A 25 4.75 -5.05 5.34
N LEU A 26 3.93 -4.07 4.94
CA LEU A 26 4.34 -2.66 4.85
C LEU A 26 4.71 -2.08 6.23
N LEU A 27 3.89 -2.33 7.26
CA LEU A 27 4.15 -1.88 8.62
C LEU A 27 5.38 -2.58 9.22
N ASN A 28 5.55 -3.88 8.95
CA ASN A 28 6.69 -4.65 9.43
C ASN A 28 8.02 -4.19 8.81
N ALA A 29 8.01 -3.77 7.53
CA ALA A 29 9.18 -3.24 6.83
C ALA A 29 9.70 -1.89 7.39
N ARG A 30 9.02 -1.29 8.37
CA ARG A 30 9.40 0.01 8.93
C ARG A 30 10.60 -0.15 9.87
N PRO A 31 11.64 0.70 9.76
CA PRO A 31 12.83 0.59 10.60
C PRO A 31 12.50 0.69 12.09
N GLN A 32 13.11 -0.17 12.89
CA GLN A 32 12.93 -0.22 14.36
C GLN A 32 11.47 -0.41 14.79
N HIS A 33 10.61 -0.93 13.91
CA HIS A 33 9.18 -1.14 14.15
C HIS A 33 8.43 0.11 14.66
N LYS A 34 8.90 1.30 14.26
CA LYS A 34 8.28 2.56 14.69
C LYS A 34 6.85 2.70 14.18
N PRO A 35 5.93 3.32 14.94
CA PRO A 35 4.60 3.61 14.46
C PRO A 35 4.59 4.47 13.18
N VAL A 36 3.56 4.30 12.37
CA VAL A 36 3.24 5.21 11.26
C VAL A 36 2.37 6.34 11.79
N GLU A 37 2.83 7.57 11.56
CA GLU A 37 2.13 8.80 11.92
C GLU A 37 1.00 9.11 10.93
N GLY A 38 -0.22 8.73 11.29
CA GLY A 38 -1.44 9.08 10.59
C GLY A 38 -1.87 8.06 9.52
N ILE A 39 -3.17 7.77 9.52
CA ILE A 39 -3.83 6.86 8.57
C ILE A 39 -3.64 7.34 7.12
N MET A 40 -3.64 8.65 6.90
CA MET A 40 -3.39 9.23 5.58
C MET A 40 -2.00 8.85 5.07
N LYS A 41 -0.96 8.96 5.90
CA LYS A 41 0.41 8.60 5.50
C LYS A 41 0.48 7.11 5.16
N LEU A 42 -0.11 6.25 6.00
CA LEU A 42 -0.19 4.81 5.73
C LEU A 42 -0.86 4.51 4.38
N ALA A 43 -1.97 5.19 4.07
CA ALA A 43 -2.67 5.00 2.80
C ALA A 43 -1.85 5.41 1.57
N LYS A 44 -1.00 6.44 1.68
CA LYS A 44 -0.11 6.85 0.58
C LYS A 44 1.06 5.87 0.42
N LEU A 45 1.58 5.31 1.51
CA LEU A 45 2.62 4.29 1.46
C LEU A 45 2.08 2.97 0.86
N ASP A 46 0.91 2.51 1.28
CA ASP A 46 0.28 1.31 0.70
C ASP A 46 -0.14 1.54 -0.75
N PHE A 47 -0.56 2.76 -1.11
CA PHE A 47 -0.79 3.12 -2.51
C PHE A 47 0.45 2.88 -3.38
N LEU A 48 1.61 3.37 -2.94
CA LEU A 48 2.87 3.14 -3.66
C LEU A 48 3.26 1.67 -3.69
N LEU A 49 2.98 0.90 -2.64
CA LEU A 49 3.24 -0.54 -2.62
C LEU A 49 2.28 -1.33 -3.54
N ARG A 50 1.01 -0.92 -3.60
CA ARG A 50 -0.06 -1.61 -4.31
C ARG A 50 0.11 -1.57 -5.82
N TYR A 51 0.65 -0.48 -6.36
CA TYR A 51 0.80 -0.30 -7.80
C TYR A 51 2.29 -0.30 -8.18
N PRO A 52 2.84 -1.44 -8.63
CA PRO A 52 4.27 -1.56 -8.94
C PRO A 52 4.74 -0.57 -10.02
N VAL A 53 3.92 -0.36 -11.07
CA VAL A 53 4.22 0.64 -12.12
C VAL A 53 4.24 2.05 -11.54
N GLY A 54 3.29 2.38 -10.66
CA GLY A 54 3.29 3.63 -9.93
C GLY A 54 4.52 3.80 -9.03
N LEU A 55 4.96 2.72 -8.36
CA LEU A 55 6.19 2.72 -7.56
C LEU A 55 7.42 3.02 -8.43
N GLU A 56 7.53 2.39 -9.60
CA GLU A 56 8.60 2.63 -10.57
C GLU A 56 8.66 4.12 -10.96
N ARG A 57 7.51 4.71 -11.30
CA ARG A 57 7.38 6.14 -11.61
C ARG A 57 7.78 7.03 -10.44
N ALA A 58 7.35 6.69 -9.22
CA ALA A 58 7.72 7.42 -8.01
C ALA A 58 9.23 7.35 -7.73
N LEU A 59 9.86 6.19 -7.93
CA LEU A 59 11.30 6.01 -7.76
C LEU A 59 12.10 6.81 -8.78
N LYS A 60 11.67 6.82 -10.06
CA LYS A 60 12.25 7.65 -11.12
C LYS A 60 12.25 9.14 -10.78
N ARG A 61 11.24 9.61 -10.04
CA ARG A 61 11.14 11.02 -9.60
C ARG A 61 12.10 11.36 -8.46
N VAL A 62 12.32 10.44 -7.51
CA VAL A 62 13.13 10.72 -6.30
C VAL A 62 14.62 10.43 -6.50
N GLN A 63 14.97 9.48 -7.38
CA GLN A 63 16.34 9.01 -7.51
C GLN A 63 16.99 9.43 -8.82
N LYS A 64 18.26 9.85 -8.72
CA LYS A 64 19.12 10.11 -9.89
C LYS A 64 19.52 8.83 -10.63
N LYS A 65 19.50 7.67 -9.94
CA LYS A 65 19.74 6.35 -10.51
C LYS A 65 18.49 5.49 -10.28
N PRO A 66 17.91 4.89 -11.33
CA PRO A 66 16.73 4.04 -11.16
C PRO A 66 17.05 2.85 -10.25
N ILE A 67 16.18 2.59 -9.27
CA ILE A 67 16.10 1.25 -8.68
C ILE A 67 15.29 0.43 -9.67
N GLU A 68 15.91 -0.62 -10.22
CA GLU A 68 15.18 -1.60 -11.01
C GLU A 68 14.27 -2.40 -10.07
N LEU A 69 12.97 -2.30 -10.33
CA LEU A 69 11.98 -3.18 -9.72
C LEU A 69 11.74 -4.33 -10.68
N ASP A 70 11.77 -5.55 -10.17
CA ASP A 70 11.28 -6.71 -10.91
C ASP A 70 9.75 -6.60 -10.99
N ILE A 71 9.26 -5.96 -12.04
CA ILE A 71 7.83 -5.82 -12.35
C ILE A 71 7.54 -6.79 -13.49
N LYS A 72 6.73 -7.80 -13.18
CA LYS A 72 6.38 -8.86 -14.11
C LYS A 72 5.47 -8.32 -15.22
N ASP A 73 5.52 -8.91 -16.41
CA ASP A 73 4.76 -8.41 -17.56
C ASP A 73 3.26 -8.28 -17.29
N PHE A 74 2.69 -9.25 -16.56
CA PHE A 74 1.27 -9.19 -16.18
C PHE A 74 0.97 -8.00 -15.26
N GLU A 75 1.90 -7.54 -14.44
CA GLU A 75 1.72 -6.36 -13.57
C GLU A 75 1.77 -5.04 -14.36
N ARG A 76 2.15 -5.07 -15.64
CA ARG A 76 2.14 -3.90 -16.53
C ARG A 76 0.85 -3.84 -17.36
N SER A 77 0.27 -5.00 -17.68
CA SER A 77 -0.88 -5.11 -18.57
C SER A 77 -2.19 -5.52 -17.88
N SER A 78 -2.17 -5.92 -16.60
CA SER A 78 -3.39 -6.38 -15.92
C SER A 78 -4.30 -5.23 -15.50
N VAL A 79 -5.61 -5.50 -15.50
CA VAL A 79 -6.63 -4.59 -14.97
C VAL A 79 -6.41 -4.32 -13.47
N GLU A 80 -5.90 -5.30 -12.73
CA GLU A 80 -5.60 -5.20 -11.29
C GLU A 80 -4.45 -4.22 -11.00
N SER A 81 -3.61 -3.93 -12.00
CA SER A 81 -2.53 -2.95 -11.93
C SER A 81 -2.99 -1.53 -12.22
N LYS A 82 -4.24 -1.35 -12.68
CA LYS A 82 -4.83 -0.04 -12.92
C LYS A 82 -5.51 0.49 -11.67
N MET A 83 -5.34 1.77 -11.41
CA MET A 83 -6.02 2.42 -10.30
C MET A 83 -7.41 2.90 -10.74
N ILE A 84 -8.41 2.70 -9.89
CA ILE A 84 -9.76 3.25 -10.08
C ILE A 84 -9.99 4.36 -9.05
N ARG A 85 -10.59 5.50 -9.44
CA ARG A 85 -10.89 6.57 -8.47
C ARG A 85 -11.76 6.04 -7.31
N PHE A 86 -11.41 6.39 -6.07
CA PHE A 86 -12.10 6.01 -4.82
C PHE A 86 -12.05 4.53 -4.40
N LYS A 87 -11.60 3.62 -5.27
CA LYS A 87 -11.31 2.23 -4.93
C LYS A 87 -9.80 2.05 -5.00
N TYR A 88 -9.15 1.74 -3.88
CA TYR A 88 -7.72 1.42 -3.86
C TYR A 88 -6.78 2.60 -4.17
N GLY A 89 -7.30 3.83 -4.21
CA GLY A 89 -6.50 5.05 -4.25
C GLY A 89 -5.96 5.44 -2.87
N PRO A 90 -5.09 6.46 -2.79
CA PRO A 90 -4.48 6.89 -1.53
C PRO A 90 -5.47 7.57 -0.56
N TRP A 91 -6.74 7.73 -0.94
CA TRP A 91 -7.83 8.30 -0.12
C TRP A 91 -8.93 7.29 0.23
N ASP A 92 -8.67 6.00 0.04
CA ASP A 92 -9.65 4.97 0.31
C ASP A 92 -10.12 5.00 1.78
N GLY A 93 -11.43 5.18 2.00
CA GLY A 93 -11.99 5.22 3.35
C GLY A 93 -11.84 3.90 4.12
N ARG A 94 -11.62 2.79 3.41
CA ARG A 94 -11.54 1.44 3.97
C ARG A 94 -10.28 1.19 4.81
N TYR A 95 -9.27 2.05 4.77
CA TYR A 95 -8.10 1.88 5.66
C TYR A 95 -8.48 1.90 7.15
N ARG A 96 -9.48 2.72 7.54
CA ARG A 96 -9.98 2.71 8.92
C ARG A 96 -10.59 1.34 9.27
N GLN A 97 -11.32 0.74 8.33
CA GLN A 97 -11.89 -0.59 8.49
C GLN A 97 -10.79 -1.65 8.57
N TRP A 98 -9.80 -1.64 7.67
CA TRP A 98 -8.71 -2.63 7.69
C TRP A 98 -7.85 -2.54 8.95
N ILE A 99 -7.53 -1.31 9.42
CA ILE A 99 -6.85 -1.11 10.70
C ILE A 99 -7.72 -1.64 11.85
N GLY A 100 -9.02 -1.33 11.85
CA GLY A 100 -9.95 -1.85 12.85
C GLY A 100 -10.02 -3.38 12.88
N LEU A 101 -9.99 -4.04 11.72
CA LEU A 101 -9.96 -5.50 11.62
C LEU A 101 -8.63 -6.08 12.13
N LEU A 102 -7.49 -5.45 11.81
CA LEU A 102 -6.19 -5.84 12.36
C LEU A 102 -6.15 -5.70 13.88
N MET A 103 -6.72 -4.62 14.42
CA MET A 103 -6.85 -4.41 15.86
C MET A 103 -7.77 -5.45 16.51
N ALA A 104 -8.92 -5.75 15.92
CA ALA A 104 -9.85 -6.77 16.41
C ALA A 104 -9.22 -8.18 16.43
N LYS A 105 -8.29 -8.45 15.49
CA LYS A 105 -7.49 -9.67 15.45
C LYS A 105 -6.26 -9.63 16.37
N GLY A 106 -6.03 -8.54 17.09
CA GLY A 106 -4.87 -8.36 17.97
C GLY A 106 -3.53 -8.20 17.24
N LEU A 107 -3.55 -7.88 15.95
CA LEU A 107 -2.35 -7.77 15.09
C LEU A 107 -1.83 -6.34 14.99
N ALA A 108 -2.65 -5.33 15.23
CA ALA A 108 -2.24 -3.94 15.24
C ALA A 108 -2.77 -3.23 16.49
N SER A 109 -2.12 -2.14 16.87
CA SER A 109 -2.60 -1.19 17.86
C SER A 109 -2.56 0.22 17.31
N THR A 110 -3.44 1.07 17.85
CA THR A 110 -3.41 2.50 17.57
C THR A 110 -3.47 3.29 18.85
N HIS A 111 -2.74 4.39 18.90
CA HIS A 111 -2.79 5.36 19.99
C HIS A 111 -2.78 6.79 19.43
N LEU A 112 -3.11 7.77 20.27
CA LEU A 112 -3.04 9.18 19.88
C LEU A 112 -1.76 9.81 20.41
N GLU A 113 -1.06 10.53 19.55
CA GLU A 113 0.00 11.45 19.92
C GLU A 113 -0.42 12.86 19.48
N GLY A 114 -0.84 13.68 20.46
CA GLY A 114 -1.53 14.95 20.20
C GLY A 114 -2.84 14.73 19.43
N ARG A 115 -2.85 15.13 18.14
CA ARG A 115 -4.00 14.96 17.23
C ARG A 115 -3.78 13.89 16.17
N THR A 116 -2.64 13.20 16.22
CA THR A 116 -2.21 12.23 15.21
C THR A 116 -2.49 10.82 15.70
N VAL A 117 -3.15 10.02 14.86
CA VAL A 117 -3.32 8.58 15.10
C VAL A 117 -2.03 7.87 14.71
N MET A 118 -1.40 7.23 15.68
CA MET A 118 -0.24 6.38 15.51
C MET A 118 -0.71 4.96 15.26
N VAL A 119 -0.16 4.30 14.24
CA VAL A 119 -0.51 2.92 13.87
C VAL A 119 0.74 2.06 13.92
N GLU A 120 0.70 0.96 14.68
CA GLU A 120 1.83 0.04 14.84
C GLU A 120 1.35 -1.42 14.91
N LEU A 121 2.27 -2.36 14.71
CA LEU A 121 1.98 -3.79 14.89
C LEU A 121 2.16 -4.17 16.36
N THR A 122 1.35 -5.12 16.82
CA THR A 122 1.63 -5.81 18.09
C THR A 122 2.72 -6.86 17.87
N ALA A 123 3.19 -7.49 18.95
CA ALA A 123 4.07 -8.66 18.83
C ALA A 123 3.45 -9.78 17.98
N ALA A 124 2.14 -10.02 18.11
CA ALA A 124 1.41 -10.98 17.29
C ALA A 124 1.33 -10.53 15.82
N GLY A 125 1.17 -9.23 15.59
CA GLY A 125 1.23 -8.62 14.26
C GLY A 125 2.56 -8.82 13.56
N HIS A 126 3.67 -8.54 14.24
CA HIS A 126 5.01 -8.82 13.74
C HIS A 126 5.19 -10.30 13.42
N ALA A 127 4.84 -11.20 14.35
CA ALA A 127 4.93 -12.64 14.10
C ALA A 127 4.08 -13.09 12.89
N ALA A 128 2.90 -12.48 12.68
CA ALA A 128 2.08 -12.75 11.50
C ALA A 128 2.73 -12.22 10.22
N ALA A 129 3.29 -11.01 10.25
CA ALA A 129 4.00 -10.44 9.11
C ALA A 129 5.25 -11.25 8.73
N GLU A 130 6.01 -11.75 9.70
CA GLU A 130 7.16 -12.63 9.45
C GLU A 130 6.73 -13.96 8.80
N ARG A 131 5.62 -14.55 9.24
CA ARG A 131 5.07 -15.74 8.59
C ARG A 131 4.65 -15.48 7.14
N LEU A 132 4.02 -14.33 6.87
CA LEU A 132 3.68 -13.92 5.51
C LEU A 132 4.94 -13.67 4.67
N ALA A 133 5.96 -13.04 5.26
CA ALA A 133 7.21 -12.73 4.56
C ALA A 133 8.01 -13.99 4.17
N ALA A 134 7.81 -15.10 4.88
CA ALA A 134 8.43 -16.39 4.57
C ALA A 134 7.73 -17.16 3.42
N MET A 135 6.56 -16.71 2.97
CA MET A 135 5.82 -17.35 1.87
C MET A 135 6.30 -16.79 0.53
N GLU A 136 6.50 -17.68 -0.44
CA GLU A 136 7.06 -17.32 -1.76
C GLU A 136 6.19 -16.28 -2.48
N GLU A 137 4.87 -16.38 -2.34
CA GLU A 137 3.87 -15.52 -2.95
C GLU A 137 3.98 -14.04 -2.53
N PHE A 138 4.60 -13.77 -1.37
CA PHE A 138 4.78 -12.41 -0.86
C PHE A 138 6.17 -11.83 -1.10
N THR A 139 7.07 -12.56 -1.75
CA THR A 139 8.47 -12.15 -1.99
C THR A 139 8.56 -10.74 -2.60
N ASP A 140 7.82 -10.49 -3.68
CA ASP A 140 7.79 -9.17 -4.35
C ASP A 140 7.23 -8.08 -3.44
N THR A 141 6.19 -8.42 -2.66
CA THR A 141 5.55 -7.48 -1.72
C THR A 141 6.50 -7.10 -0.58
N VAL A 142 7.27 -8.06 -0.05
CA VAL A 142 8.29 -7.81 0.98
C VAL A 142 9.38 -6.88 0.44
N ALA A 143 9.97 -7.22 -0.72
CA ALA A 143 11.03 -6.43 -1.34
C ALA A 143 10.58 -4.99 -1.61
N ARG A 144 9.38 -4.82 -2.18
CA ARG A 144 8.80 -3.51 -2.46
C ARG A 144 8.42 -2.75 -1.18
N SER A 145 7.97 -3.44 -0.12
CA SER A 145 7.67 -2.81 1.18
C SER A 145 8.90 -2.16 1.79
N LEU A 146 10.05 -2.86 1.74
CA LEU A 146 11.33 -2.33 2.19
C LEU A 146 11.76 -1.09 1.37
N ILE A 147 11.57 -1.14 0.04
CA ILE A 147 11.86 0.00 -0.84
C ILE A 147 10.96 1.19 -0.50
N VAL A 148 9.66 0.96 -0.34
CA VAL A 148 8.68 2.01 0.01
C VAL A 148 9.05 2.67 1.32
N GLN A 149 9.34 1.90 2.36
CA GLN A 149 9.73 2.46 3.66
C GLN A 149 11.06 3.19 3.60
N LYS A 150 12.06 2.64 2.89
CA LYS A 150 13.39 3.26 2.74
C LYS A 150 13.31 4.62 2.03
N GLN A 151 12.49 4.74 0.98
CA GLN A 151 12.46 5.94 0.14
C GLN A 151 11.43 6.98 0.60
N PHE A 152 10.27 6.53 1.10
CA PHE A 152 9.14 7.41 1.39
C PHE A 152 8.71 7.40 2.87
N GLY A 153 9.13 6.41 3.67
CA GLY A 153 8.68 6.22 5.06
C GLY A 153 9.00 7.38 6.01
N ASN A 154 10.07 8.14 5.72
CA ASN A 154 10.50 9.32 6.48
C ASN A 154 9.78 10.62 6.06
N MET A 155 8.98 10.61 4.98
CA MET A 155 8.19 11.77 4.61
C MET A 155 7.05 11.97 5.63
N ASN A 156 6.84 13.19 6.11
CA ASN A 156 5.65 13.50 6.90
C ASN A 156 4.38 13.46 6.03
N ALA A 157 3.21 13.49 6.66
CA ALA A 157 1.92 13.37 5.97
C ALA A 157 1.73 14.41 4.85
N THR A 158 2.16 15.66 5.05
CA THR A 158 2.05 16.72 4.04
C THR A 158 3.01 16.48 2.88
N LYS A 159 4.26 16.11 3.16
CA LYS A 159 5.30 15.87 2.15
C LYS A 159 4.93 14.69 1.25
N ILE A 160 4.50 13.56 1.82
CA ILE A 160 4.09 12.41 1.00
C ILE A 160 2.82 12.70 0.20
N LYS A 161 1.88 13.45 0.77
CA LYS A 161 0.68 13.89 0.06
C LYS A 161 1.04 14.71 -1.18
N ASN A 162 1.85 15.75 -1.00
CA ASN A 162 2.27 16.61 -2.11
C ASN A 162 3.07 15.82 -3.16
N PHE A 163 4.00 14.98 -2.70
CA PHE A 163 4.78 14.10 -3.58
C PHE A 163 3.89 13.20 -4.44
N VAL A 164 2.88 12.55 -3.86
CA VAL A 164 1.93 11.71 -4.60
C VAL A 164 1.17 12.54 -5.63
N TYR A 165 0.66 13.73 -5.28
CA TYR A 165 -0.05 14.57 -6.24
C TYR A 165 0.83 15.08 -7.38
N GLU A 166 2.08 15.42 -7.10
CA GLU A 166 3.02 15.88 -8.12
C GLU A 166 3.52 14.73 -9.01
N THR A 167 3.62 13.52 -8.47
CA THR A 167 4.04 12.34 -9.21
C THR A 167 2.92 11.85 -10.12
N PHE A 168 1.69 11.87 -9.61
CA PHE A 168 0.48 11.37 -10.27
C PHE A 168 -0.56 12.51 -10.39
N PRO A 169 -0.30 13.54 -11.22
CA PRO A 169 -1.23 14.66 -11.41
C PRO A 169 -2.60 14.21 -11.92
N GLU A 170 -2.67 13.06 -12.59
CA GLU A 170 -3.89 12.44 -13.08
C GLU A 170 -4.90 12.29 -11.94
N LEU A 171 -4.44 11.92 -10.73
CA LEU A 171 -5.27 11.75 -9.53
C LEU A 171 -6.14 12.96 -9.18
N VAL A 172 -5.70 14.16 -9.54
CA VAL A 172 -6.40 15.42 -9.24
C VAL A 172 -7.54 15.65 -10.23
N GLN A 173 -7.35 15.26 -11.49
CA GLN A 173 -8.24 15.61 -12.61
C GLN A 173 -9.25 14.53 -12.96
N MET A 174 -9.08 13.30 -12.49
CA MET A 174 -9.95 12.16 -12.82
C MET A 174 -11.43 12.42 -12.53
N LYS A 175 -12.35 11.76 -13.23
CA LYS A 175 -13.77 11.66 -12.83
C LYS A 175 -14.04 10.37 -12.03
N TRP A 176 -15.21 10.30 -11.42
CA TRP A 176 -15.61 9.16 -10.59
C TRP A 176 -15.71 7.88 -11.43
N GLY A 177 -15.10 6.78 -10.99
CA GLY A 177 -15.14 5.49 -11.68
C GLY A 177 -14.19 5.34 -12.88
N GLU A 178 -13.37 6.33 -13.20
CA GLU A 178 -12.38 6.23 -14.29
C GLU A 178 -11.16 5.40 -13.85
N GLU A 179 -10.67 4.56 -14.77
CA GLU A 179 -9.35 3.93 -14.70
C GLU A 179 -8.28 4.97 -15.05
N ILE A 180 -7.10 4.85 -14.46
CA ILE A 180 -5.91 5.54 -14.96
C ILE A 180 -4.69 4.66 -14.89
N ASP A 181 -3.92 4.78 -15.96
CA ASP A 181 -2.63 4.17 -16.13
C ASP A 181 -1.60 5.01 -15.37
N LEU A 182 -0.97 4.35 -14.40
CA LEU A 182 -0.03 4.96 -13.44
C LEU A 182 1.37 5.13 -14.01
#